data_AF-A0A7I8KC29-F1
#
_entry.id   AF-A0A7I8KC29-F1
#
_cell.length_a   1.000
_cell.length_b   1.000
_cell.length_c   1.000
_cell.angle_alpha   90.00
_cell.angle_beta   90.00
_cell.angle_gamma   90.00
#
_symmetry.space_group_name_H-M   'P 1'
#
loop_
_entity.id
_entity.type
_entity.pdbx_description
1 polymer ?
#
loop_
_entity_poly.entity_id
_entity_poly.type
_entity_poly.pdbx_seq_one_letter_code
_entity_poly.pdbx_strand_id
1 'polypeptide(L)'
;MGVHRITCRTTLLLVSSVEGTLIPKLEYIQNLGFSRREAIKMVLRSPGLFTFSIEKNFRPKVAYLDFPQYFSFSLEGKIKPRHRLLVENGFEDMSLANMLKVSDGEFNDRLVEMRLRSVGGKI
;
A
#
# COMPACT_ATOMS: atom_id res chain seq x y z
N MET A 1 -1.53 -8.96 -19.43
CA MET A 1 -2.70 -8.05 -19.47
C MET A 1 -2.22 -6.71 -20.02
N GLY A 2 -2.60 -6.34 -21.25
CA GLY A 2 -1.98 -5.26 -22.03
C GLY A 2 -2.36 -3.84 -21.61
N VAL A 3 -1.46 -2.89 -21.90
CA VAL A 3 -1.55 -1.45 -21.55
C VAL A 3 -2.67 -0.68 -22.28
N HIS A 4 -3.32 -1.29 -23.26
CA HIS A 4 -4.35 -0.66 -24.10
C HIS A 4 -5.80 -0.96 -23.67
N ARG A 5 -6.01 -1.70 -22.56
CA ARG A 5 -7.36 -2.07 -22.13
C ARG A 5 -7.91 -1.09 -21.10
N ILE A 6 -8.95 -0.35 -21.46
CA ILE A 6 -9.75 0.43 -20.53
C ILE A 6 -10.60 -0.54 -19.69
N THR A 7 -10.48 -0.44 -18.38
CA THR A 7 -11.29 -1.20 -17.41
C THR A 7 -12.05 -0.23 -16.53
N CYS A 8 -13.12 -0.68 -15.85
CA CYS A 8 -13.83 0.16 -14.88
C CYS A 8 -12.91 0.74 -13.79
N ARG A 9 -11.74 0.12 -13.55
CA ARG A 9 -10.74 0.63 -12.60
C ARG A 9 -9.93 1.80 -13.17
N THR A 10 -9.73 1.85 -14.48
CA THR A 10 -8.92 2.87 -15.17
C THR A 10 -9.74 3.98 -15.82
N THR A 11 -11.08 3.90 -15.82
CA THR A 11 -11.97 4.96 -16.34
C THR A 11 -11.76 6.30 -15.64
N LEU A 12 -11.32 6.30 -14.38
CA LEU A 12 -10.92 7.51 -13.66
C LEU A 12 -9.84 8.33 -14.39
N LEU A 13 -8.98 7.68 -15.17
CA LEU A 13 -7.95 8.36 -15.96
C LEU A 13 -8.54 9.19 -17.09
N LEU A 14 -9.70 8.78 -17.64
CA LEU A 14 -10.35 9.47 -18.76
C LEU A 14 -11.02 10.77 -18.34
N VAL A 15 -11.41 10.89 -17.07
CA VAL A 15 -12.13 12.05 -16.53
C VAL A 15 -11.24 12.98 -15.70
N SER A 16 -9.96 12.62 -15.50
CA SER A 16 -9.02 13.40 -14.70
C SER A 16 -8.31 14.44 -15.55
N SER A 17 -8.18 15.67 -15.04
CA SER A 17 -7.32 16.69 -15.66
C SER A 17 -5.86 16.21 -15.67
N VAL A 18 -5.22 16.30 -16.83
CA VAL A 18 -3.82 15.91 -17.00
C VAL A 18 -2.93 16.83 -16.16
N GLU A 19 -3.08 18.14 -16.32
CA GLU A 19 -2.28 19.17 -15.69
C GLU A 19 -2.64 19.37 -14.21
N GLY A 20 -3.93 19.28 -13.87
CA GLY A 20 -4.41 19.54 -12.51
C GLY A 20 -4.33 18.33 -11.58
N THR A 21 -4.32 17.10 -12.10
CA THR A 21 -4.42 15.88 -11.29
C THR A 21 -3.33 14.87 -11.60
N LEU A 22 -3.17 14.50 -12.88
CA LEU A 22 -2.31 13.36 -13.24
C LEU A 22 -0.82 13.70 -13.11
N ILE A 23 -0.38 14.82 -13.70
CA ILE A 23 1.02 15.27 -13.65
C ILE A 23 1.47 15.52 -12.21
N PRO A 24 0.78 16.35 -11.39
CA PRO A 24 1.28 16.65 -10.04
C PRO A 24 1.42 15.41 -9.15
N LYS A 25 0.53 14.42 -9.31
CA LYS A 25 0.59 13.19 -8.52
C LYS A 25 1.67 12.23 -9.00
N LEU A 26 1.91 12.15 -10.32
CA LEU A 26 3.04 11.39 -10.86
C LEU A 26 4.37 12.01 -10.48
N GLU A 27 4.49 13.33 -10.50
CA GLU A 27 5.68 14.06 -10.04
C GLU A 27 5.91 13.85 -8.54
N TYR A 28 4.86 13.95 -7.72
CA TYR A 28 4.96 13.66 -6.30
C TYR A 28 5.49 12.24 -6.05
N ILE A 29 4.94 11.22 -6.73
CA ILE A 29 5.44 9.85 -6.60
C ILE A 29 6.91 9.77 -7.02
N GLN A 30 7.32 10.39 -8.12
CA GLN A 30 8.73 10.39 -8.55
C GLN A 30 9.65 11.07 -7.53
N ASN A 31 9.21 12.15 -6.90
CA ASN A 31 9.97 12.86 -5.85
C ASN A 31 10.16 12.02 -4.58
N LEU A 32 9.43 10.91 -4.41
CA LEU A 32 9.69 9.92 -3.36
C LEU A 32 10.83 8.95 -3.71
N GLY A 33 11.52 9.14 -4.83
CA GLY A 33 12.66 8.33 -5.26
C GLY A 33 12.32 7.23 -6.27
N PHE A 34 11.08 7.17 -6.79
CA PHE A 34 10.73 6.21 -7.83
C PHE A 34 11.09 6.69 -9.23
N SER A 35 11.51 5.75 -10.07
CA SER A 35 11.58 6.02 -11.50
C SER A 35 10.19 6.29 -12.09
N ARG A 36 10.14 7.08 -13.16
CA ARG A 36 8.91 7.31 -13.94
C ARG A 36 8.18 6.02 -14.30
N ARG A 37 8.94 4.98 -14.66
CA ARG A 37 8.41 3.65 -15.03
C ARG A 37 7.73 2.97 -13.84
N GLU A 38 8.28 3.09 -12.64
CA GLU A 38 7.67 2.55 -11.42
C GLU A 38 6.42 3.33 -11.02
N ALA A 39 6.47 4.66 -11.07
CA ALA A 39 5.30 5.51 -10.80
C ALA A 39 4.13 5.15 -11.73
N ILE A 40 4.39 5.00 -13.03
CA ILE A 40 3.38 4.56 -14.02
C ILE A 40 2.85 3.17 -13.65
N LYS A 41 3.72 2.20 -13.31
CA LYS A 41 3.28 0.86 -12.90
C LYS A 41 2.40 0.89 -11.65
N MET A 42 2.74 1.70 -10.65
CA MET A 42 1.95 1.85 -9.41
C MET A 42 0.55 2.37 -9.72
N VAL A 43 0.48 3.44 -10.52
CA VAL A 43 -0.76 4.06 -10.96
C VAL A 43 -1.62 3.10 -11.80
N LEU A 44 -1.02 2.38 -12.74
CA LEU A 44 -1.78 1.43 -13.56
C LEU A 44 -2.34 0.26 -12.74
N ARG A 45 -1.64 -0.16 -11.67
CA ARG A 45 -2.15 -1.17 -10.72
C ARG A 45 -3.26 -0.63 -9.84
N SER A 46 -3.22 0.67 -9.50
CA SER A 46 -4.22 1.31 -8.65
C SER A 46 -4.51 2.74 -9.13
N PRO A 47 -5.40 2.91 -10.13
CA PRO A 47 -5.71 4.24 -10.66
C PRO A 47 -6.39 5.16 -9.64
N GLY A 48 -7.00 4.57 -8.60
CA GLY A 48 -7.54 5.30 -7.45
C GLY A 48 -6.49 6.14 -6.69
N LEU A 49 -5.19 5.89 -6.88
CA LEU A 49 -4.14 6.78 -6.36
C LEU A 49 -4.34 8.24 -6.82
N PHE A 50 -4.93 8.47 -7.99
CA PHE A 50 -5.25 9.82 -8.45
C PHE A 50 -6.46 10.47 -7.77
N THR A 51 -7.24 9.75 -6.97
CA THR A 51 -8.32 10.36 -6.17
C THR A 51 -7.84 10.79 -4.78
N PHE A 52 -6.68 10.30 -4.33
CA PHE A 52 -6.15 10.60 -3.01
C PHE A 52 -5.41 11.94 -2.95
N SER A 53 -5.65 12.73 -1.91
CA SER A 53 -4.94 13.99 -1.67
C SER A 53 -3.48 13.73 -1.31
N ILE A 54 -2.55 14.49 -1.89
CA ILE A 54 -1.13 14.43 -1.54
C ILE A 54 -0.94 14.71 -0.04
N GLU A 55 -1.47 15.83 0.43
CA GLU A 55 -1.31 16.29 1.81
C GLU A 55 -2.03 15.40 2.83
N LYS A 56 -3.27 14.98 2.54
CA LYS A 56 -4.08 14.22 3.52
C LYS A 56 -3.85 12.70 3.46
N ASN A 57 -3.25 12.18 2.40
CA ASN A 57 -3.12 10.73 2.20
C ASN A 57 -1.69 10.29 1.93
N PHE A 58 -1.04 10.85 0.91
CA PHE A 58 0.31 10.42 0.55
C PHE A 58 1.34 10.80 1.60
N ARG A 59 1.39 12.06 2.06
CA ARG A 59 2.38 12.50 3.05
C ARG A 59 2.33 11.70 4.36
N PRO A 60 1.16 11.49 5.01
CA PRO A 60 1.10 10.67 6.22
C PRO A 60 1.55 9.23 6.00
N LYS A 61 1.29 8.66 4.81
CA LYS A 61 1.72 7.31 4.48
C LYS A 61 3.23 7.21 4.25
N VAL A 62 3.83 8.18 3.56
CA VAL A 62 5.29 8.24 3.39
C VAL A 62 5.97 8.34 4.74
N ALA A 63 5.51 9.24 5.61
CA ALA A 63 6.10 9.41 6.94
C ALA A 63 6.00 8.15 7.82
N TYR A 64 5.00 7.30 7.57
CA TYR A 64 4.80 6.05 8.31
C TYR A 64 5.46 4.83 7.66
N LEU A 65 5.79 4.89 6.36
CA LEU A 65 6.24 3.75 5.57
C LEU A 65 7.49 4.10 4.77
N ASP A 66 8.58 3.40 5.05
CA ASP A 66 9.80 3.46 4.25
C ASP A 66 9.64 2.86 2.84
N PHE A 67 8.48 2.28 2.52
CA PHE A 67 8.25 1.64 1.22
C PHE A 67 6.91 2.06 0.58
N PRO A 68 6.92 2.73 -0.58
CA PRO A 68 5.69 3.38 -1.05
C PRO A 68 4.76 2.52 -1.93
N GLN A 69 5.08 1.23 -2.16
CA GLN A 69 4.15 0.31 -2.84
C GLN A 69 2.81 0.13 -2.09
N TYR A 70 2.70 0.60 -0.84
CA TYR A 70 1.51 0.42 0.00
C TYR A 70 0.52 1.59 -0.04
N PHE A 71 0.71 2.60 -0.91
CA PHE A 71 -0.24 3.72 -1.03
C PHE A 71 -1.67 3.28 -1.37
N SER A 72 -1.84 2.11 -1.97
CA SER A 72 -3.15 1.54 -2.28
C SER A 72 -3.92 1.01 -1.07
N PHE A 73 -3.29 0.85 0.11
CA PHE A 73 -3.94 0.35 1.33
C PHE A 73 -4.30 1.49 2.28
N SER A 74 -5.35 1.35 3.10
CA SER A 74 -5.71 2.36 4.11
C SER A 74 -4.67 2.44 5.22
N LEU A 75 -4.28 3.66 5.64
CA LEU A 75 -3.28 3.84 6.70
C LEU A 75 -3.89 3.46 8.06
N GLU A 76 -4.99 4.13 8.41
CA GLU A 76 -5.72 3.89 9.66
C GLU A 76 -6.47 2.56 9.65
N GLY A 77 -7.01 2.15 8.49
CA GLY A 77 -7.88 0.97 8.42
C GLY A 77 -7.16 -0.35 8.22
N LYS A 78 -5.89 -0.35 7.76
CA LYS A 78 -5.19 -1.60 7.44
C LYS A 78 -3.73 -1.61 7.86
N ILE A 79 -2.97 -0.57 7.52
CA ILE A 79 -1.52 -0.55 7.76
C ILE A 79 -1.20 -0.45 9.25
N LYS A 80 -1.69 0.59 9.95
CA LYS A 80 -1.44 0.81 11.38
C LYS A 80 -1.96 -0.33 12.26
N PRO A 81 -3.20 -0.83 12.09
CA PRO A 81 -3.71 -1.94 12.90
C PRO A 81 -2.83 -3.19 12.78
N ARG A 82 -2.41 -3.56 11.57
CA ARG A 82 -1.57 -4.75 11.36
C ARG A 82 -0.17 -4.59 11.94
N HIS A 83 0.46 -3.42 11.73
CA HIS A 83 1.77 -3.16 12.31
C HIS A 83 1.74 -3.22 13.85
N ARG A 84 0.72 -2.60 14.47
CA ARG A 84 0.55 -2.64 15.93
C ARG A 84 0.42 -4.08 16.44
N LEU A 85 -0.44 -4.88 15.81
CA LEU A 85 -0.62 -6.28 16.20
C LEU A 85 0.67 -7.10 16.09
N LEU A 86 1.49 -6.85 15.07
CA LEU A 86 2.78 -7.52 14.93
C LEU A 86 3.75 -7.12 16.04
N VAL A 87 3.87 -5.81 16.34
CA VAL A 87 4.74 -5.30 17.43
C VAL A 87 4.30 -5.85 18.78
N GLU A 88 3.00 -5.77 19.10
CA GLU A 88 2.45 -6.27 20.37
C GLU A 88 2.66 -7.78 20.57
N ASN A 89 2.83 -8.54 19.48
CA ASN A 89 3.11 -9.97 19.53
C ASN A 89 4.60 -10.31 19.27
N GLY A 90 5.49 -9.32 19.17
CA GLY A 90 6.94 -9.51 18.99
C GLY A 90 7.37 -9.97 17.59
N PHE A 91 6.56 -9.72 16.56
CA PHE A 91 6.80 -10.11 15.16
C PHE A 91 7.16 -8.91 14.28
N GLU A 92 8.02 -8.03 14.77
CA GLU A 92 8.43 -6.78 14.11
C GLU A 92 9.19 -7.02 12.79
N ASP A 93 9.87 -8.17 12.67
CA ASP A 93 10.65 -8.55 11.49
C ASP A 93 9.79 -8.99 10.29
N MET A 94 8.46 -9.10 10.46
CA MET A 94 7.59 -9.48 9.34
C MET A 94 7.58 -8.38 8.28
N SER A 95 7.94 -8.75 7.04
CA SER A 95 7.89 -7.78 5.94
C SER A 95 6.49 -7.20 5.73
N LEU A 96 6.43 -5.88 5.52
CA LEU A 96 5.21 -5.14 5.19
C LEU A 96 4.46 -5.76 3.99
N ALA A 97 5.19 -6.37 3.05
CA ALA A 97 4.60 -7.01 1.88
C ALA A 97 3.79 -8.24 2.26
N ASN A 98 4.33 -9.06 3.16
CA ASN A 98 3.65 -10.25 3.66
C ASN A 98 2.43 -9.87 4.48
N MET A 99 2.57 -8.84 5.33
CA MET A 99 1.46 -8.42 6.18
C MET A 99 0.36 -7.70 5.41
N LEU A 100 0.60 -7.03 4.26
CA LEU A 100 -0.42 -6.21 3.59
C LEU A 100 -1.11 -6.89 2.40
N LYS A 101 -0.46 -7.85 1.75
CA LYS A 101 -0.99 -8.52 0.54
C LYS A 101 -2.17 -9.46 0.82
N VAL A 102 -2.29 -9.97 2.04
CA VAL A 102 -3.30 -10.97 2.41
C VAL A 102 -4.61 -10.33 2.90
N SER A 103 -5.69 -11.12 2.93
CA SER A 103 -6.98 -10.70 3.49
C SER A 103 -6.87 -10.42 5.00
N ASP A 104 -7.91 -9.85 5.63
CA ASP A 104 -7.91 -9.65 7.09
C ASP A 104 -8.00 -10.98 7.84
N GLY A 105 -8.84 -11.91 7.37
CA GLY A 105 -8.92 -13.28 7.92
C GLY A 105 -7.59 -14.00 7.85
N GLU A 106 -6.97 -14.04 6.66
CA GLU A 106 -5.68 -14.72 6.47
C GLU A 106 -4.56 -14.07 7.28
N PHE A 107 -4.57 -12.74 7.46
CA PHE A 107 -3.63 -12.08 8.35
C PHE A 107 -3.79 -12.53 9.80
N ASN A 108 -5.03 -12.60 10.29
CA ASN A 108 -5.32 -13.04 11.65
C ASN A 108 -4.94 -14.50 11.88
N ASP A 109 -5.24 -15.39 10.92
CA ASP A 109 -4.87 -16.81 10.99
C ASP A 109 -3.35 -16.98 11.10
N ARG A 110 -2.59 -16.26 10.27
CA ARG A 110 -1.13 -16.25 10.32
C ARG A 110 -0.60 -15.75 11.66
N LEU A 111 -1.20 -14.69 12.23
CA LEU A 111 -0.81 -14.14 13.52
C LEU A 111 -1.03 -15.16 14.65
N VAL A 112 -2.17 -15.86 14.63
CA VAL A 112 -2.48 -16.93 15.59
C VAL A 112 -1.48 -18.08 15.45
N GLU A 113 -1.21 -18.55 14.23
CA GLU A 113 -0.22 -19.61 14.01
C GLU A 113 1.17 -19.24 14.53
N MET A 114 1.64 -18.01 14.27
CA MET A 114 2.95 -17.56 14.74
C MET A 114 3.02 -17.51 16.26
N ARG A 115 1.93 -17.10 16.92
CA ARG A 115 1.83 -17.09 18.38
C ARG A 115 1.83 -18.50 18.97
N LEU A 116 1.16 -19.46 18.33
CA LEU A 116 1.20 -20.87 18.76
C LEU A 116 2.60 -21.46 18.62
N ARG A 117 3.31 -21.14 17.54
CA ARG A 117 4.69 -21.61 17.31
C ARG A 117 5.68 -21.03 18.33
N SER A 118 5.51 -19.78 18.78
CA SER A 118 6.40 -19.19 19.79
C SER A 118 6.19 -19.78 21.20
N VAL A 119 4.98 -20.26 21.50
CA VAL A 119 4.66 -20.93 22.78
C VAL A 119 5.08 -22.40 22.79
N GLY A 120 5.01 -23.09 21.65
CA GLY A 120 5.38 -24.51 21.53
C GLY A 120 6.88 -24.83 21.51
N GLY A 121 7.76 -23.81 21.49
CA GLY A 121 9.22 -23.97 21.43
C GLY A 121 9.95 -23.95 22.78
N LYS A 122 9.22 -23.90 23.90
CA LYS A 122 9.78 -23.99 25.27
C LYS A 122 9.41 -25.34 25.90
N ILE A 123 10.15 -26.40 25.57
CA ILE A 123 10.24 -27.63 26.38
C ILE A 123 11.71 -28.01 26.44
#